data_AF-A0A8J2RHD6-F1
#
_entry.id   AF-A0A8J2RHD6-F1
#
_cell.length_a   1.000
_cell.length_b   1.000
_cell.length_c   1.000
_cell.angle_alpha   90.00
_cell.angle_beta   90.00
_cell.angle_gamma   90.00
#
_symmetry.space_group_name_H-M   'P 1'
#
loop_
_entity.id
_entity.type
_entity.pdbx_description
1 polymer ?
#
loop_
_entity_poly.entity_id
_entity_poly.type
_entity_poly.pdbx_seq_one_letter_code
_entity_poly.pdbx_strand_id
1 'polypeptide(L)'
;MDIIFNLLRRKLLGEIAVEILQYLDVNDLNAAENVSTVWREAVISGKLWEKLFKRNVVLHPPWKKMNSIVGKQQVDSNTPFILEEDEEDHLLNEQMYYKKLCLKIADSLNILDKNWETGNYQEEIVLRGPVVGPVNSITFLMNEKHIVRHVDSEKTFQFFNRWSLELEETIPSRTYLSGNNHSHCFVTCFDFSDELLAVGYGNGVVDVVGRKSIEETLHSFRDFDWAFNDHSIDEDDEPTFATEKVILSPKQQYFLSYLYTATSYFLTLRKIKNSKEMTIAHQLQLDENVEELVNLYMDDFYIVLFIRSRTNRGPSEEMFEIRSTETFTPLHSFQVQGVVSAYHYLNGLLVIAKRIENHQFLRVWDTKTGVSIWNVDLDKEKIVDLRIISDKYIVSVNDHGELKQWDLHTVLDHAVPADQALLHSIGSSKNLSTCVGGGMVADEYQVVLFGFFRTAPIKGQKEFPIIVSLDFMKGQNRVKRPLPQLY
;
A
#
# COMPACT_ATOMS: atom_id res chain seq x y z
N MET A 1 6.57 48.86 -13.54
CA MET A 1 7.29 48.55 -14.79
C MET A 1 6.92 47.12 -15.15
N ASP A 2 6.29 46.89 -16.31
CA ASP A 2 5.87 45.54 -16.73
C ASP A 2 7.06 44.82 -17.39
N ILE A 3 7.65 43.87 -16.67
CA ILE A 3 8.85 43.15 -17.11
C ILE A 3 8.54 42.28 -18.33
N ILE A 4 7.43 41.55 -18.31
CA ILE A 4 7.04 40.63 -19.38
C ILE A 4 6.72 41.39 -20.66
N PHE A 5 5.93 42.46 -20.58
CA PHE A 5 5.63 43.32 -21.73
C PHE A 5 6.90 43.91 -22.37
N ASN A 6 7.85 44.37 -21.55
CA ASN A 6 9.10 44.95 -22.05
C ASN A 6 10.04 43.91 -22.68
N LEU A 7 10.07 42.68 -22.14
CA LEU A 7 10.86 41.58 -22.69
C LEU A 7 10.30 41.09 -24.03
N LEU A 8 8.97 40.97 -24.15
CA LEU A 8 8.32 40.53 -25.41
C LEU A 8 8.44 41.56 -26.53
N ARG A 9 8.41 42.85 -26.21
CA ARG A 9 8.64 43.93 -27.20
C ARG A 9 10.05 43.90 -27.81
N ARG A 10 11.03 43.41 -27.05
CA ARG A 10 12.40 43.24 -27.50
C ARG A 10 12.51 41.82 -28.07
N LYS A 11 12.27 41.65 -29.38
CA LYS A 11 12.18 40.35 -30.08
C LYS A 11 13.24 39.27 -29.72
N LEU A 12 14.40 39.65 -29.18
CA LEU A 12 15.47 38.75 -28.74
C LEU A 12 15.38 38.29 -27.27
N LEU A 13 14.43 38.80 -26.49
CA LEU A 13 14.28 38.53 -25.04
C LEU A 13 12.93 37.87 -24.70
N GLY A 14 12.12 37.53 -25.71
CA GLY A 14 10.86 36.80 -25.51
C GLY A 14 11.07 35.44 -24.85
N GLU A 15 12.18 34.77 -25.16
CA GLU A 15 12.58 33.52 -24.50
C GLU A 15 12.80 33.70 -22.99
N ILE A 16 13.39 34.82 -22.57
CA ILE A 16 13.58 35.13 -21.15
C ILE A 16 12.25 35.30 -20.43
N ALA A 17 11.24 35.89 -21.08
CA ALA A 17 9.91 36.00 -20.50
C ALA A 17 9.28 34.60 -20.25
N VAL A 18 9.45 33.67 -21.19
CA VAL A 18 9.02 32.27 -21.05
C VAL A 18 9.78 31.57 -19.93
N GLU A 19 11.11 31.76 -19.85
CA GLU A 19 11.95 31.18 -18.80
C GLU A 19 11.60 31.69 -17.39
N ILE A 20 11.14 32.93 -17.25
CA ILE A 20 10.66 33.46 -15.97
C ILE A 20 9.33 32.79 -15.59
N LEU A 21 8.38 32.77 -16.53
CA LEU A 21 7.03 32.26 -16.28
C LEU A 21 6.98 30.75 -16.07
N GLN A 22 7.95 29.98 -16.56
CA GLN A 22 8.00 28.54 -16.38
C GLN A 22 8.17 28.11 -14.91
N TYR A 23 8.60 29.01 -14.01
CA TYR A 23 8.77 28.71 -12.59
C TYR A 23 7.48 28.81 -11.80
N LEU A 24 6.42 29.41 -12.36
CA LEU A 24 5.14 29.56 -11.68
C LEU A 24 4.50 28.19 -11.38
N ASP A 25 3.70 28.16 -10.32
CA ASP A 25 2.81 27.04 -10.04
C ASP A 25 1.50 27.15 -10.85
N VAL A 26 0.58 26.20 -10.65
CA VAL A 26 -0.70 26.18 -11.40
C VAL A 26 -1.54 27.42 -11.15
N ASN A 27 -1.60 27.88 -9.90
CA ASN A 27 -2.45 28.99 -9.51
C ASN A 27 -1.87 30.30 -10.02
N ASP A 28 -0.56 30.47 -9.88
CA ASP A 28 0.16 31.65 -10.33
C ASP A 28 0.19 31.73 -11.87
N LEU A 29 0.34 30.61 -12.58
CA LEU A 29 0.28 30.61 -14.05
C LEU A 29 -1.14 30.92 -14.54
N ASN A 30 -2.17 30.43 -13.86
CA ASN A 30 -3.56 30.79 -14.16
C ASN A 30 -3.83 32.28 -13.88
N ALA A 31 -3.27 32.83 -12.81
CA ALA A 31 -3.35 34.26 -12.52
C ALA A 31 -2.60 35.09 -13.56
N ALA A 32 -1.41 34.64 -13.99
CA ALA A 32 -0.57 35.28 -15.00
C ALA A 32 -1.29 35.48 -16.35
N GLU A 33 -2.07 34.49 -16.81
CA GLU A 33 -2.89 34.64 -18.02
C GLU A 33 -3.97 35.71 -17.90
N ASN A 34 -4.46 35.99 -16.69
CA ASN A 34 -5.51 36.98 -16.44
C ASN A 34 -4.95 38.40 -16.26
N VAL A 35 -3.63 38.60 -16.28
CA VAL A 35 -3.00 39.91 -16.12
C VAL A 35 -3.23 40.81 -17.34
N SER A 36 -2.99 40.29 -18.55
CA SER A 36 -3.19 41.00 -19.81
C SER A 36 -3.16 40.07 -21.02
N THR A 37 -3.57 40.55 -22.20
CA THR A 37 -3.47 39.80 -23.46
C THR A 37 -2.03 39.42 -23.80
N VAL A 38 -1.07 40.31 -23.53
CA VAL A 38 0.36 40.08 -23.81
C VAL A 38 0.93 38.97 -22.93
N TRP A 39 0.54 38.91 -21.66
CA TRP A 39 0.94 37.83 -20.76
C TRP A 39 0.30 36.50 -21.20
N ARG A 40 -0.98 36.51 -21.55
CA ARG A 40 -1.68 35.33 -22.08
C ARG A 40 -1.03 34.80 -23.37
N GLU A 41 -0.68 35.67 -24.30
CA GLU A 41 0.04 35.31 -25.53
C GLU A 41 1.40 34.67 -25.21
N ALA A 42 2.15 35.21 -24.23
CA ALA A 42 3.43 34.64 -23.80
C ALA A 42 3.28 33.23 -23.20
N VAL A 43 2.21 33.01 -22.43
CA VAL A 43 1.90 31.70 -21.82
C VAL A 43 1.58 30.66 -22.89
N ILE A 44 0.69 31.02 -23.84
CA ILE A 44 0.24 30.12 -24.91
C ILE A 44 1.39 29.83 -25.90
N SER A 45 2.05 30.88 -26.42
CA SER A 45 3.16 30.72 -27.38
C SER A 45 4.37 30.01 -26.75
N GLY A 46 4.63 30.23 -25.46
CA GLY A 46 5.69 29.56 -24.71
C GLY A 46 5.39 28.11 -24.32
N LYS A 47 4.18 27.60 -24.65
CA LYS A 47 3.67 26.27 -24.28
C LYS A 47 3.74 25.97 -22.78
N LEU A 48 3.49 26.98 -21.95
CA LEU A 48 3.81 26.88 -20.52
C LEU A 48 2.94 25.88 -19.77
N TRP A 49 1.69 25.63 -20.19
CA TRP A 49 0.84 24.62 -19.54
C TRP A 49 1.33 23.20 -19.80
N GLU A 50 1.77 22.92 -21.03
CA GLU A 50 2.40 21.64 -21.37
C GLU A 50 3.70 21.44 -20.58
N LYS A 51 4.55 22.47 -20.52
CA LYS A 51 5.81 22.44 -19.74
C LYS A 51 5.54 22.22 -18.25
N LEU A 52 4.57 22.95 -17.68
CA LEU A 52 4.15 22.83 -16.29
C LEU A 52 3.69 21.40 -15.98
N PHE A 53 2.83 20.84 -16.85
CA PHE A 53 2.35 19.47 -16.71
C PHE A 53 3.49 18.46 -16.71
N LYS A 54 4.35 18.49 -17.74
CA LYS A 54 5.49 17.56 -17.88
C LYS A 54 6.44 17.68 -16.69
N ARG A 55 6.74 18.91 -16.26
CA ARG A 55 7.56 19.19 -15.08
C ARG A 55 6.95 18.56 -13.83
N ASN A 56 5.67 18.85 -13.54
CA ASN A 56 5.05 18.42 -12.31
C ASN A 56 4.85 16.90 -12.24
N VAL A 57 4.49 16.24 -13.34
CA VAL A 57 4.35 14.77 -13.39
C VAL A 57 5.70 14.07 -13.14
N VAL A 58 6.82 14.68 -13.52
CA VAL A 58 8.15 14.12 -13.29
C VAL A 58 8.66 14.41 -11.88
N LEU A 59 8.49 15.65 -11.41
CA LEU A 59 9.08 16.12 -10.15
C LEU A 59 8.22 15.81 -8.91
N HIS A 60 6.90 15.68 -9.06
CA HIS A 60 5.97 15.52 -7.94
C HIS A 60 5.21 14.19 -8.04
N PRO A 61 5.55 13.18 -7.22
CA PRO A 61 4.84 11.90 -7.21
C PRO A 61 3.30 12.00 -7.05
N PRO A 62 2.74 12.89 -6.20
CA PRO A 62 1.29 13.06 -6.10
C PRO A 62 0.64 13.49 -7.41
N TRP A 63 1.31 14.31 -8.22
CA TRP A 63 0.83 14.73 -9.54
C TRP A 63 0.80 13.57 -10.52
N LYS A 64 1.85 12.77 -10.56
CA LYS A 64 1.91 11.56 -11.40
C LYS A 64 0.78 10.60 -11.06
N LYS A 65 0.59 10.32 -9.77
CA LYS A 65 -0.47 9.42 -9.27
C LYS A 65 -1.86 9.99 -9.61
N MET A 66 -2.12 11.26 -9.27
CA MET A 66 -3.41 11.91 -9.54
C MET A 66 -3.75 11.95 -11.03
N ASN A 67 -2.77 12.23 -11.89
CA ASN A 67 -2.97 12.19 -13.34
C ASN A 67 -3.42 10.80 -13.82
N SER A 68 -2.86 9.73 -13.24
CA SER A 68 -3.28 8.35 -13.58
C SER A 68 -4.73 8.06 -13.15
N ILE A 69 -5.16 8.61 -12.02
CA ILE A 69 -6.52 8.47 -11.48
C ILE A 69 -7.50 9.27 -12.34
N VAL A 70 -7.20 10.55 -12.57
CA VAL A 70 -8.00 11.46 -13.39
C VAL A 70 -8.13 10.94 -14.83
N GLY A 71 -7.05 10.40 -15.40
CA GLY A 71 -7.06 9.79 -16.72
C GLY A 71 -7.98 8.56 -16.79
N LYS A 72 -7.92 7.66 -15.81
CA LYS A 72 -8.82 6.48 -15.73
C LYS A 72 -10.28 6.88 -15.58
N GLN A 73 -10.59 7.94 -14.84
CA GLN A 73 -11.95 8.48 -14.73
C GLN A 73 -12.48 9.10 -16.04
N GLN A 74 -11.59 9.50 -16.96
CA GLN A 74 -11.97 10.10 -18.25
C GLN A 74 -12.22 9.06 -19.36
N VAL A 75 -11.66 7.84 -19.27
CA VAL A 75 -11.84 6.79 -20.28
C VAL A 75 -13.31 6.37 -20.44
N ASP A 76 -14.14 6.57 -19.41
CA ASP A 76 -15.60 6.35 -19.48
C ASP A 76 -16.37 7.47 -20.21
N SER A 77 -15.68 8.53 -20.63
CA SER A 77 -16.25 9.72 -21.28
C SER A 77 -15.54 10.04 -22.60
N ASN A 78 -15.41 9.05 -23.48
CA ASN A 78 -14.77 9.28 -24.77
C ASN A 78 -15.65 10.15 -25.69
N THR A 79 -15.16 11.33 -26.03
CA THR A 79 -15.53 12.02 -27.28
C THR A 79 -14.24 12.35 -28.02
N PRO A 80 -13.98 11.76 -29.20
CA PRO A 80 -12.82 12.12 -30.00
C PRO A 80 -13.12 13.42 -30.74
N PHE A 81 -12.46 14.51 -30.36
CA PHE A 81 -12.37 15.70 -31.21
C PHE A 81 -11.23 15.47 -32.20
N ILE A 82 -11.58 15.14 -33.44
CA ILE A 82 -10.69 15.31 -34.59
C ILE A 82 -11.47 16.14 -35.60
N LEU A 83 -11.13 17.42 -35.72
CA LEU A 83 -11.39 18.24 -36.89
C LEU A 83 -10.07 18.86 -37.31
N GLU A 84 -9.86 18.92 -38.62
CA GLU A 84 -8.71 19.58 -39.24
C GLU A 84 -8.79 21.09 -38.92
N GLU A 85 -7.88 21.58 -38.08
CA GLU A 85 -7.80 22.98 -37.64
C GLU A 85 -6.42 23.57 -37.99
N ASP A 86 -6.39 24.89 -38.24
CA ASP A 86 -5.19 25.66 -38.56
C ASP A 86 -4.11 25.55 -37.45
N GLU A 87 -2.82 25.75 -37.78
CA GLU A 87 -1.70 25.56 -36.83
C GLU A 87 -1.81 26.41 -35.54
N GLU A 88 -2.36 27.63 -35.63
CA GLU A 88 -2.60 28.50 -34.47
C GLU A 88 -3.75 27.99 -33.57
N ASP A 89 -4.82 27.47 -34.18
CA ASP A 89 -5.97 26.90 -33.47
C ASP A 89 -5.58 25.59 -32.78
N HIS A 90 -4.76 24.76 -33.43
CA HIS A 90 -4.20 23.56 -32.84
C HIS A 90 -3.36 23.87 -31.59
N LEU A 91 -2.47 24.87 -31.64
CA LEU A 91 -1.64 25.28 -30.50
C LEU A 91 -2.50 25.76 -29.33
N LEU A 92 -3.51 26.59 -29.60
CA LEU A 92 -4.43 27.10 -28.59
C LEU A 92 -5.22 25.96 -27.93
N ASN A 93 -5.71 25.01 -28.73
CA ASN A 93 -6.48 23.87 -28.25
C ASN A 93 -5.62 22.91 -27.41
N GLU A 94 -4.37 22.66 -27.81
CA GLU A 94 -3.41 21.89 -27.04
C GLU A 94 -3.12 22.54 -25.67
N GLN A 95 -2.86 23.85 -25.64
CA GLN A 95 -2.63 24.58 -24.38
C GLN A 95 -3.87 24.61 -23.49
N MET A 96 -5.07 24.79 -24.07
CA MET A 96 -6.33 24.73 -23.33
C MET A 96 -6.58 23.34 -22.74
N TYR A 97 -6.20 22.27 -23.44
CA TYR A 97 -6.26 20.90 -22.93
C TYR A 97 -5.34 20.74 -21.71
N TYR A 98 -4.05 21.10 -21.81
CA TYR A 98 -3.12 21.00 -20.69
C TYR A 98 -3.50 21.89 -19.51
N LYS A 99 -4.02 23.10 -19.78
CA LYS A 99 -4.55 23.99 -18.75
C LYS A 99 -5.68 23.33 -17.96
N LYS A 100 -6.70 22.82 -18.66
CA LYS A 100 -7.84 22.12 -18.04
C LYS A 100 -7.38 20.92 -17.21
N LEU A 101 -6.43 20.15 -17.74
CA LEU A 101 -5.89 18.99 -17.04
C LEU A 101 -5.11 19.38 -15.78
N CYS A 102 -4.22 20.38 -15.86
CA CYS A 102 -3.44 20.86 -14.72
C CYS A 102 -4.35 21.41 -13.60
N LEU A 103 -5.34 22.22 -13.96
CA LEU A 103 -6.32 22.75 -13.01
C LEU A 103 -7.11 21.61 -12.36
N LYS A 104 -7.60 20.63 -13.15
CA LYS A 104 -8.31 19.48 -12.61
C LYS A 104 -7.47 18.70 -11.61
N ILE A 105 -6.20 18.40 -11.93
CA ILE A 105 -5.29 17.69 -11.03
C ILE A 105 -5.03 18.48 -9.74
N ALA A 106 -4.77 19.79 -9.85
CA ALA A 106 -4.54 20.66 -8.70
C ALA A 106 -5.78 20.73 -7.80
N ASP A 107 -6.97 20.91 -8.38
CA ASP A 107 -8.23 20.91 -7.66
C ASP A 107 -8.49 19.56 -6.97
N SER A 108 -8.23 18.44 -7.66
CA SER A 108 -8.33 17.09 -7.09
C SER A 108 -7.45 16.92 -5.86
N LEU A 109 -6.20 17.38 -5.92
CA LEU A 109 -5.26 17.29 -4.80
C LEU A 109 -5.70 18.17 -3.63
N ASN A 110 -6.15 19.40 -3.89
CA ASN A 110 -6.67 20.30 -2.87
C ASN A 110 -7.92 19.73 -2.19
N ILE A 111 -8.82 19.10 -2.95
CA ILE A 111 -10.00 18.41 -2.41
C ILE A 111 -9.57 17.25 -1.52
N LEU A 112 -8.61 16.44 -1.98
CA LEU A 112 -8.09 15.30 -1.23
C LEU A 112 -7.50 15.75 0.12
N ASP A 113 -6.62 16.75 0.10
CA ASP A 113 -6.00 17.28 1.31
C ASP A 113 -7.06 17.83 2.27
N LYS A 114 -8.01 18.62 1.76
CA LYS A 114 -9.13 19.13 2.57
C LYS A 114 -10.00 18.03 3.15
N ASN A 115 -10.21 16.94 2.41
CA ASN A 115 -11.02 15.81 2.87
C ASN A 115 -10.32 15.07 4.03
N TRP A 116 -9.01 14.88 3.96
CA TRP A 116 -8.22 14.38 5.08
C TRP A 116 -8.20 15.35 6.26
N GLU A 117 -8.04 16.65 6.02
CA GLU A 117 -8.08 17.67 7.08
C GLU A 117 -9.44 17.79 7.76
N THR A 118 -10.54 17.44 7.09
CA THR A 118 -11.90 17.57 7.66
C THR A 118 -12.51 16.23 8.07
N GLY A 119 -11.80 15.11 7.87
CA GLY A 119 -12.34 13.77 8.06
C GLY A 119 -13.52 13.45 7.14
N ASN A 120 -13.57 14.06 5.96
CA ASN A 120 -14.66 13.93 5.00
C ASN A 120 -14.39 12.81 4.00
N TYR A 121 -15.15 11.72 4.08
CA TYR A 121 -15.00 10.56 3.21
C TYR A 121 -16.34 10.10 2.62
N GLN A 122 -16.27 9.21 1.65
CA GLN A 122 -17.38 8.42 1.13
C GLN A 122 -17.19 6.97 1.55
N GLU A 123 -18.16 6.44 2.31
CA GLU A 123 -18.17 5.04 2.73
C GLU A 123 -18.81 4.18 1.65
N GLU A 124 -18.10 3.15 1.18
CA GLU A 124 -18.59 2.17 0.23
C GLU A 124 -18.32 0.76 0.74
N ILE A 125 -19.30 -0.11 0.56
CA ILE A 125 -19.16 -1.52 0.91
C ILE A 125 -18.61 -2.21 -0.31
N VAL A 126 -17.33 -2.59 -0.28
CA VAL A 126 -16.66 -3.25 -1.41
C VAL A 126 -17.24 -4.64 -1.62
N LEU A 127 -17.42 -5.39 -0.53
CA LEU A 127 -17.92 -6.75 -0.57
C LEU A 127 -18.76 -7.08 0.68
N ARG A 128 -19.86 -7.80 0.45
CA ARG A 128 -20.64 -8.53 1.45
C ARG A 128 -20.93 -9.91 0.88
N GLY A 129 -20.52 -10.98 1.57
CA GLY A 129 -20.87 -12.33 1.13
C GLY A 129 -20.21 -13.43 1.96
N PRO A 130 -20.75 -14.67 1.90
CA PRO A 130 -20.18 -15.82 2.57
C PRO A 130 -18.74 -16.04 2.13
N VAL A 131 -17.81 -15.93 3.07
CA VAL A 131 -16.53 -16.61 2.90
C VAL A 131 -16.76 -18.05 3.29
N VAL A 132 -16.66 -18.92 2.30
CA VAL A 132 -16.65 -20.36 2.50
C VAL A 132 -15.20 -20.75 2.77
N GLY A 133 -14.88 -21.11 4.01
CA GLY A 133 -13.52 -21.53 4.38
C GLY A 133 -13.09 -21.05 5.78
N PRO A 134 -12.02 -21.63 6.36
CA PRO A 134 -11.45 -21.13 7.60
C PRO A 134 -11.02 -19.67 7.44
N VAL A 135 -11.43 -18.85 8.39
CA VAL A 135 -11.33 -17.37 8.38
C VAL A 135 -9.88 -16.85 8.37
N ASN A 136 -8.91 -17.73 8.67
CA ASN A 136 -7.50 -17.39 8.84
C ASN A 136 -6.73 -17.16 7.52
N SER A 137 -7.32 -17.40 6.35
CA SER A 137 -6.61 -17.38 5.06
C SER A 137 -6.96 -16.22 4.12
N ILE A 138 -7.81 -15.27 4.55
CA ILE A 138 -8.10 -14.10 3.72
C ILE A 138 -7.04 -13.01 3.94
N THR A 139 -5.91 -13.17 3.27
CA THR A 139 -4.98 -12.06 3.05
C THR A 139 -5.60 -11.08 2.05
N PHE A 140 -5.64 -9.80 2.43
CA PHE A 140 -6.04 -8.70 1.56
C PHE A 140 -4.83 -7.81 1.31
N LEU A 141 -4.61 -7.46 0.05
CA LEU A 141 -3.58 -6.50 -0.33
C LEU A 141 -4.17 -5.48 -1.32
N MET A 142 -3.58 -4.29 -1.35
CA MET A 142 -4.04 -3.19 -2.19
C MET A 142 -2.83 -2.51 -2.84
N ASN A 143 -2.96 -2.18 -4.13
CA ASN A 143 -2.00 -1.32 -4.83
C ASN A 143 -2.72 -0.12 -5.47
N GLU A 144 -2.04 0.61 -6.36
CA GLU A 144 -2.61 1.80 -7.04
C GLU A 144 -3.79 1.48 -7.98
N LYS A 145 -3.99 0.21 -8.34
CA LYS A 145 -4.95 -0.24 -9.36
C LYS A 145 -5.98 -1.21 -8.82
N HIS A 146 -5.57 -2.14 -7.97
CA HIS A 146 -6.39 -3.27 -7.56
C HIS A 146 -6.43 -3.46 -6.05
N ILE A 147 -7.57 -3.96 -5.59
CA ILE A 147 -7.73 -4.63 -4.29
C ILE A 147 -7.78 -6.13 -4.58
N VAL A 148 -6.94 -6.91 -3.91
CA VAL A 148 -6.76 -8.34 -4.18
C VAL A 148 -7.08 -9.15 -2.95
N ARG A 149 -7.81 -10.24 -3.16
CA ARG A 149 -8.09 -11.24 -2.13
C ARG A 149 -7.86 -12.64 -2.67
N HIS A 150 -7.48 -13.55 -1.77
CA HIS A 150 -7.52 -14.98 -2.03
C HIS A 150 -8.79 -15.60 -1.44
N VAL A 151 -9.41 -16.53 -2.17
CA VAL A 151 -10.60 -17.26 -1.73
C VAL A 151 -10.31 -18.77 -1.82
N ASP A 152 -9.96 -19.39 -0.69
CA ASP A 152 -9.56 -20.80 -0.62
C ASP A 152 -10.62 -21.77 -1.18
N SER A 153 -11.90 -21.57 -0.87
CA SER A 153 -12.97 -22.45 -1.36
C SER A 153 -13.10 -22.46 -2.87
N GLU A 154 -12.86 -21.29 -3.47
CA GLU A 154 -12.94 -21.10 -4.93
C GLU A 154 -11.60 -21.39 -5.59
N LYS A 155 -10.51 -21.45 -4.81
CA LYS A 155 -9.14 -21.62 -5.30
C LYS A 155 -8.79 -20.53 -6.31
N THR A 156 -9.12 -19.29 -5.98
CA THR A 156 -8.85 -18.14 -6.87
C THR A 156 -8.35 -16.93 -6.12
N PHE A 157 -7.51 -16.17 -6.80
CA PHE A 157 -7.21 -14.78 -6.50
C PHE A 157 -8.17 -13.90 -7.31
N GLN A 158 -8.84 -12.97 -6.64
CA GLN A 158 -9.78 -12.05 -7.26
C GLN A 158 -9.22 -10.63 -7.17
N PHE A 159 -9.09 -9.98 -8.33
CA PHE A 159 -8.59 -8.63 -8.49
C PHE A 159 -9.76 -7.70 -8.81
N PHE A 160 -10.07 -6.82 -7.86
CA PHE A 160 -11.09 -5.80 -8.02
C PHE A 160 -10.43 -4.50 -8.45
N ASN A 161 -11.02 -3.80 -9.42
CA ASN A 161 -10.65 -2.43 -9.71
C ASN A 161 -10.83 -1.62 -8.43
N ARG A 162 -9.77 -0.94 -8.00
CA ARG A 162 -9.80 -0.19 -6.74
C ARG A 162 -10.80 0.96 -6.72
N TRP A 163 -11.07 1.54 -7.88
CA TRP A 163 -11.87 2.74 -8.02
C TRP A 163 -13.34 2.43 -8.34
N SER A 164 -13.61 1.44 -9.20
CA SER A 164 -14.99 0.98 -9.48
C SER A 164 -15.48 -0.10 -8.56
N LEU A 165 -14.58 -0.78 -7.84
CA LEU A 165 -14.88 -1.94 -7.02
C LEU A 165 -15.45 -3.12 -7.82
N GLU A 166 -15.40 -3.05 -9.15
CA GLU A 166 -15.80 -4.13 -10.05
C GLU A 166 -14.69 -5.17 -10.14
N LEU A 167 -15.07 -6.44 -10.21
CA LEU A 167 -14.14 -7.55 -10.43
C LEU A 167 -13.58 -7.45 -11.86
N GLU A 168 -12.25 -7.30 -12.00
CA GLU A 168 -11.59 -7.19 -13.31
C GLU A 168 -10.94 -8.50 -13.74
N GLU A 169 -10.33 -9.23 -12.81
CA GLU A 169 -9.52 -10.40 -13.11
C GLU A 169 -9.66 -11.45 -12.00
N THR A 170 -9.72 -12.73 -12.42
CA THR A 170 -9.69 -13.87 -11.52
C THR A 170 -8.59 -14.83 -11.97
N ILE A 171 -7.62 -15.09 -11.10
CA ILE A 171 -6.50 -16.00 -11.36
C ILE A 171 -6.69 -17.26 -10.52
N PRO A 172 -6.62 -18.48 -11.09
CA PRO A 172 -6.70 -19.69 -10.29
C PRO A 172 -5.47 -19.83 -9.39
N SER A 173 -5.67 -20.10 -8.11
CA SER A 173 -4.62 -20.64 -7.26
C SER A 173 -4.33 -22.05 -7.75
N ARG A 174 -3.07 -22.34 -8.11
CA ARG A 174 -2.63 -23.58 -8.76
C ARG A 174 -3.40 -24.84 -8.31
N THR A 175 -4.05 -25.50 -9.27
CA THR A 175 -4.52 -26.88 -9.16
C THR A 175 -3.93 -27.70 -10.30
N TYR A 176 -2.99 -28.59 -9.99
CA TYR A 176 -2.57 -29.77 -10.77
C TYR A 176 -2.46 -29.59 -12.31
N LEU A 177 -1.34 -29.07 -12.81
CA LEU A 177 -1.02 -29.17 -14.25
C LEU A 177 0.36 -29.74 -14.58
N SER A 178 1.05 -30.37 -13.63
CA SER A 178 2.27 -31.13 -13.95
C SER A 178 2.50 -32.27 -12.98
N GLY A 179 2.01 -33.47 -13.33
CA GLY A 179 2.58 -34.81 -13.07
C GLY A 179 3.12 -35.25 -11.69
N ASN A 180 3.22 -34.36 -10.70
CA ASN A 180 3.74 -34.64 -9.38
C ASN A 180 2.56 -34.69 -8.41
N ASN A 181 2.40 -35.84 -7.78
CA ASN A 181 1.39 -36.18 -6.77
C ASN A 181 1.60 -35.38 -5.47
N HIS A 182 1.46 -34.06 -5.50
CA HIS A 182 1.36 -33.28 -4.27
C HIS A 182 -0.11 -33.00 -4.01
N SER A 183 -0.63 -33.61 -2.95
CA SER A 183 -1.97 -33.41 -2.37
C SER A 183 -2.29 -31.92 -2.17
N HIS A 184 -3.58 -31.57 -2.18
CA HIS A 184 -4.11 -30.21 -2.03
C HIS A 184 -3.36 -29.37 -0.97
N CYS A 185 -2.67 -28.32 -1.39
CA CYS A 185 -1.99 -27.37 -0.50
C CYS A 185 -2.73 -26.03 -0.51
N PHE A 186 -3.08 -25.52 0.67
CA PHE A 186 -3.73 -24.22 0.83
C PHE A 186 -2.71 -23.07 0.67
N VAL A 187 -3.18 -21.92 0.22
CA VAL A 187 -2.38 -20.69 0.14
C VAL A 187 -2.27 -20.12 1.55
N THR A 188 -1.04 -19.85 1.98
CA THR A 188 -0.74 -19.29 3.30
C THR A 188 -0.52 -17.78 3.21
N CYS A 189 0.08 -17.32 2.12
CA CYS A 189 0.37 -15.90 1.89
C CYS A 189 0.49 -15.61 0.39
N PHE A 190 0.38 -14.33 0.03
CA PHE A 190 0.72 -13.87 -1.31
C PHE A 190 1.18 -12.42 -1.27
N ASP A 191 1.88 -11.99 -2.31
CA ASP A 191 2.16 -10.59 -2.61
C ASP A 191 2.09 -10.37 -4.12
N PHE A 192 1.83 -9.15 -4.56
CA PHE A 192 1.59 -8.89 -5.97
C PHE A 192 2.09 -7.53 -6.44
N SER A 193 2.29 -7.46 -7.74
CA SER A 193 2.59 -6.24 -8.46
C SER A 193 1.73 -6.15 -9.72
N ASP A 194 2.03 -5.17 -10.58
CA ASP A 194 1.38 -5.05 -11.88
C ASP A 194 1.76 -6.19 -12.85
N GLU A 195 2.89 -6.88 -12.62
CA GLU A 195 3.41 -7.91 -13.54
C GLU A 195 3.46 -9.30 -12.92
N LEU A 196 3.74 -9.38 -11.62
CA LEU A 196 4.00 -10.64 -10.92
C LEU A 196 2.99 -10.85 -9.79
N LEU A 197 2.64 -12.12 -9.56
CA LEU A 197 1.93 -12.61 -8.37
C LEU A 197 2.83 -13.66 -7.71
N ALA A 198 3.26 -13.42 -6.49
CA ALA A 198 4.01 -14.37 -5.68
C ALA A 198 3.08 -15.03 -4.67
N VAL A 199 3.13 -16.35 -4.56
CA VAL A 199 2.22 -17.15 -3.74
C VAL A 199 3.02 -18.12 -2.89
N GLY A 200 2.79 -18.10 -1.58
CA GLY A 200 3.30 -19.09 -0.64
C GLY A 200 2.23 -20.12 -0.29
N TYR A 201 2.67 -21.37 -0.11
CA TYR A 201 1.80 -22.50 0.19
C TYR A 201 2.14 -23.15 1.54
N GLY A 202 1.16 -23.85 2.12
CA GLY A 202 1.29 -24.62 3.35
C GLY A 202 2.15 -25.90 3.26
N ASN A 203 2.81 -26.14 2.13
CA ASN A 203 3.86 -27.15 1.95
C ASN A 203 5.25 -26.52 1.74
N GLY A 204 5.36 -25.20 1.95
CA GLY A 204 6.57 -24.41 1.80
C GLY A 204 7.05 -24.20 0.36
N VAL A 205 6.21 -24.52 -0.63
CA VAL A 205 6.44 -24.08 -2.01
C VAL A 205 6.15 -22.58 -2.13
N VAL A 206 6.92 -21.93 -2.99
CA VAL A 206 6.71 -20.54 -3.41
C VAL A 206 6.62 -20.48 -4.92
N ASP A 207 5.48 -20.05 -5.46
CA ASP A 207 5.32 -19.85 -6.89
C ASP A 207 5.32 -18.35 -7.22
N VAL A 208 5.95 -18.00 -8.35
CA VAL A 208 5.87 -16.67 -8.95
C VAL A 208 5.25 -16.81 -10.33
N VAL A 209 4.12 -16.14 -10.53
CA VAL A 209 3.29 -16.23 -11.74
C VAL A 209 3.25 -14.87 -12.43
N GLY A 210 3.30 -14.86 -13.77
CA GLY A 210 3.10 -13.65 -14.55
C GLY A 210 1.61 -13.34 -14.70
N ARG A 211 1.17 -12.13 -14.32
CA ARG A 211 -0.25 -11.72 -14.40
C ARG A 211 -0.79 -11.68 -15.83
N LYS A 212 0.04 -11.27 -16.79
CA LYS A 212 -0.34 -11.22 -18.21
C LYS A 212 -0.16 -12.57 -18.96
N SER A 213 0.36 -13.58 -18.27
CA SER A 213 0.82 -14.85 -18.84
C SER A 213 0.45 -15.99 -17.89
N ILE A 214 -0.82 -16.04 -17.50
CA ILE A 214 -1.34 -16.88 -16.40
C ILE A 214 -1.07 -18.37 -16.61
N GLU A 215 -0.85 -18.80 -17.85
CA GLU A 215 -0.55 -20.20 -18.20
C GLU A 215 0.90 -20.63 -17.87
N GLU A 216 1.82 -19.70 -17.61
CA GLU A 216 3.23 -20.02 -17.31
C GLU A 216 3.55 -19.61 -15.86
N THR A 217 3.67 -20.60 -14.96
CA THR A 217 4.37 -20.39 -13.68
C THR A 217 5.83 -20.06 -14.00
N LEU A 218 6.26 -18.83 -13.70
CA LEU A 218 7.59 -18.35 -14.09
C LEU A 218 8.67 -18.98 -13.21
N HIS A 219 8.40 -19.08 -11.91
CA HIS A 219 9.29 -19.72 -10.95
C HIS A 219 8.49 -20.55 -9.95
N SER A 220 9.07 -21.67 -9.53
CA SER A 220 8.60 -22.47 -8.40
C SER A 220 9.81 -22.79 -7.55
N PHE A 221 9.84 -22.27 -6.33
CA PHE A 221 10.93 -22.46 -5.38
C PHE A 221 10.52 -23.43 -4.28
N ARG A 222 11.48 -24.23 -3.83
CA ARG A 222 11.44 -24.95 -2.56
C ARG A 222 12.63 -24.48 -1.76
N ASP A 223 12.37 -23.60 -0.79
CA ASP A 223 13.45 -22.99 -0.02
C ASP A 223 14.04 -23.95 1.05
N PHE A 224 13.62 -25.23 1.05
CA PHE A 224 14.15 -26.31 1.90
C PHE A 224 15.40 -27.02 1.36
N ASP A 225 15.87 -26.72 0.13
CA ASP A 225 17.10 -27.31 -0.46
C ASP A 225 18.39 -26.79 0.21
N TRP A 226 18.37 -26.65 1.54
CA TRP A 226 19.57 -26.66 2.35
C TRP A 226 20.19 -28.05 2.24
N ALA A 227 21.52 -28.17 2.25
CA ALA A 227 22.17 -29.47 2.39
C ALA A 227 21.85 -30.05 3.77
N PHE A 228 20.68 -30.69 3.89
CA PHE A 228 20.33 -31.51 5.03
C PHE A 228 21.31 -32.69 5.02
N ASN A 229 22.30 -32.62 5.91
CA ASN A 229 23.14 -33.76 6.24
C ASN A 229 22.23 -34.91 6.68
N ASP A 230 22.15 -35.95 5.86
CA ASP A 230 22.29 -37.37 6.16
C ASP A 230 21.81 -37.87 7.55
N HIS A 231 20.67 -37.38 8.01
CA HIS A 231 19.91 -38.00 9.08
C HIS A 231 18.62 -38.52 8.47
N SER A 232 18.54 -39.85 8.43
CA SER A 232 17.35 -40.63 8.07
C SER A 232 16.12 -40.06 8.77
N ILE A 233 15.30 -39.33 8.02
CA ILE A 233 13.95 -38.97 8.44
C ILE A 233 13.12 -40.23 8.20
N ASP A 234 12.60 -40.81 9.28
CA ASP A 234 11.59 -41.86 9.22
C ASP A 234 10.38 -41.33 8.42
N GLU A 235 9.86 -42.13 7.48
CA GLU A 235 8.75 -41.75 6.59
C GLU A 235 7.45 -41.32 7.31
N ASP A 236 7.40 -41.45 8.64
CA ASP A 236 6.25 -41.11 9.49
C ASP A 236 6.31 -39.69 10.11
N ASP A 237 7.46 -38.99 10.06
CA ASP A 237 7.61 -37.60 10.50
C ASP A 237 7.76 -36.68 9.26
N GLU A 238 6.68 -36.46 8.50
CA GLU A 238 6.69 -35.41 7.47
C GLU A 238 6.95 -34.05 8.16
N PRO A 239 8.07 -33.37 7.89
CA PRO A 239 8.31 -32.09 8.52
C PRO A 239 7.23 -31.12 8.02
N THR A 240 6.47 -30.54 8.95
CA THR A 240 5.49 -29.51 8.60
C THR A 240 6.25 -28.28 8.10
N PHE A 241 6.02 -27.98 6.85
CA PHE A 241 6.76 -27.03 6.04
C PHE A 241 5.77 -26.00 5.52
N ALA A 242 5.86 -24.73 5.93
CA ALA A 242 4.91 -23.71 5.51
C ALA A 242 5.61 -22.40 5.10
N THR A 243 5.24 -21.85 3.95
CA THR A 243 5.66 -20.50 3.57
C THR A 243 4.75 -19.51 4.26
N GLU A 244 5.18 -18.90 5.35
CA GLU A 244 4.34 -17.99 6.13
C GLU A 244 4.23 -16.60 5.48
N LYS A 245 5.26 -16.13 4.77
CA LYS A 245 5.21 -14.83 4.08
C LYS A 245 6.08 -14.76 2.83
N VAL A 246 5.58 -14.03 1.83
CA VAL A 246 6.33 -13.62 0.64
C VAL A 246 6.21 -12.10 0.47
N ILE A 247 7.29 -11.44 0.06
CA ILE A 247 7.31 -9.99 -0.17
C ILE A 247 8.08 -9.67 -1.45
N LEU A 248 7.45 -8.93 -2.35
CA LEU A 248 8.07 -8.27 -3.48
C LEU A 248 8.47 -6.86 -3.06
N SER A 249 9.72 -6.49 -3.30
CA SER A 249 10.15 -5.11 -3.06
C SER A 249 9.34 -4.10 -3.90
N PRO A 250 9.16 -2.85 -3.43
CA PRO A 250 8.40 -1.83 -4.17
C PRO A 250 8.92 -1.58 -5.60
N LYS A 251 10.26 -1.65 -5.80
CA LYS A 251 10.89 -1.55 -7.13
C LYS A 251 11.14 -2.90 -7.79
N GLN A 252 10.69 -4.00 -7.19
CA GLN A 252 10.86 -5.38 -7.65
C GLN A 252 12.32 -5.76 -7.97
N GLN A 253 13.29 -5.23 -7.23
CA GLN A 253 14.69 -5.67 -7.33
C GLN A 253 14.97 -6.92 -6.48
N TYR A 254 14.17 -7.11 -5.45
CA TYR A 254 14.27 -8.18 -4.48
C TYR A 254 12.94 -8.87 -4.27
N PHE A 255 13.03 -10.17 -3.99
CA PHE A 255 11.96 -11.04 -3.55
C PHE A 255 12.41 -11.73 -2.26
N LEU A 256 11.61 -11.63 -1.21
CA LEU A 256 11.87 -12.25 0.08
C LEU A 256 10.83 -13.31 0.36
N SER A 257 11.28 -14.53 0.61
CA SER A 257 10.43 -15.63 1.10
C SER A 257 10.82 -15.99 2.52
N TYR A 258 9.80 -16.29 3.31
CA TYR A 258 9.90 -16.69 4.70
C TYR A 258 9.20 -18.03 4.90
N LEU A 259 9.97 -18.96 5.43
CA LEU A 259 9.66 -20.37 5.52
C LEU A 259 9.79 -20.84 6.96
N TYR A 260 8.78 -21.56 7.43
CA TYR A 260 8.74 -22.17 8.75
C TYR A 260 8.88 -23.69 8.64
N THR A 261 9.70 -24.25 9.54
CA THR A 261 9.74 -25.68 9.86
C THR A 261 9.40 -25.84 11.34
N ALA A 262 9.02 -27.04 11.77
CA ALA A 262 8.72 -27.33 13.18
C ALA A 262 9.80 -26.88 14.20
N THR A 263 11.04 -26.63 13.74
CA THR A 263 12.19 -26.31 14.60
C THR A 263 12.92 -25.03 14.22
N SER A 264 12.61 -24.39 13.08
CA SER A 264 13.44 -23.29 12.56
C SER A 264 12.69 -22.38 11.60
N TYR A 265 13.22 -21.17 11.46
CA TYR A 265 12.72 -20.13 10.57
C TYR A 265 13.79 -19.77 9.54
N PHE A 266 13.45 -19.80 8.26
CA PHE A 266 14.36 -19.52 7.16
C PHE A 266 13.87 -18.34 6.34
N LEU A 267 14.77 -17.39 6.08
CA LEU A 267 14.54 -16.27 5.19
C LEU A 267 15.45 -16.41 3.97
N THR A 268 14.86 -16.36 2.78
CA THR A 268 15.61 -16.39 1.51
C THR A 268 15.36 -15.10 0.76
N LEU A 269 16.41 -14.31 0.56
CA LEU A 269 16.38 -13.11 -0.26
C LEU A 269 16.89 -13.44 -1.66
N ARG A 270 16.05 -13.21 -2.66
CA ARG A 270 16.37 -13.39 -4.08
C ARG A 270 16.47 -12.03 -4.76
N LYS A 271 17.49 -11.84 -5.59
CA LYS A 271 17.60 -10.70 -6.49
C LYS A 271 16.85 -11.03 -7.78
N ILE A 272 15.93 -10.15 -8.17
CA ILE A 272 15.19 -10.23 -9.42
C ILE A 272 16.01 -9.49 -10.47
N LYS A 273 16.52 -10.21 -11.48
CA LYS A 273 17.18 -9.57 -12.64
C LYS A 273 16.17 -9.23 -13.73
N ASN A 274 15.18 -10.11 -13.91
CA ASN A 274 14.01 -9.94 -14.75
C ASN A 274 12.92 -10.91 -14.29
N SER A 275 11.71 -10.84 -14.83
CA SER A 275 10.58 -11.69 -14.45
C SER A 275 10.86 -13.21 -14.57
N LYS A 276 11.80 -13.61 -15.43
CA LYS A 276 12.19 -15.01 -15.67
C LYS A 276 13.50 -15.43 -14.99
N GLU A 277 14.18 -14.54 -14.28
CA GLU A 277 15.46 -14.85 -13.62
C GLU A 277 15.53 -14.24 -12.22
N MET A 278 15.45 -15.13 -11.22
CA MET A 278 15.59 -14.79 -9.80
C MET A 278 16.70 -15.65 -9.18
N THR A 279 17.72 -15.00 -8.61
CA THR A 279 18.88 -15.68 -8.02
C THR A 279 18.91 -15.45 -6.52
N ILE A 280 19.24 -16.47 -5.73
CA ILE A 280 19.46 -16.32 -4.29
C ILE A 280 20.61 -15.33 -4.08
N ALA A 281 20.34 -14.26 -3.34
CA ALA A 281 21.34 -13.30 -2.89
C ALA A 281 21.82 -13.65 -1.48
N HIS A 282 20.89 -13.95 -0.57
CA HIS A 282 21.18 -14.27 0.82
C HIS A 282 20.20 -15.31 1.37
N GLN A 283 20.66 -16.08 2.35
CA GLN A 283 19.82 -16.98 3.15
C GLN A 283 20.19 -16.83 4.62
N LEU A 284 19.18 -16.90 5.49
CA LEU A 284 19.35 -16.82 6.93
C LEU A 284 18.44 -17.83 7.61
N GLN A 285 19.02 -18.67 8.46
CA GLN A 285 18.29 -19.42 9.47
C GLN A 285 18.31 -18.57 10.75
N LEU A 286 17.13 -18.31 11.33
CA LEU A 286 17.04 -17.62 12.62
C LEU A 286 17.51 -18.53 13.76
N ASP A 287 17.94 -17.90 14.85
CA ASP A 287 18.43 -18.55 16.06
C ASP A 287 17.38 -19.52 16.65
N GLU A 288 17.83 -20.62 17.26
CA GLU A 288 16.99 -21.61 17.94
C GLU A 288 16.16 -21.02 19.09
N ASN A 289 16.58 -19.86 19.63
CA ASN A 289 15.85 -19.13 20.67
C ASN A 289 14.63 -18.36 20.13
N VAL A 290 14.49 -18.23 18.81
CA VAL A 290 13.28 -17.65 18.19
C VAL A 290 12.12 -18.60 18.40
N GLU A 291 11.12 -18.15 19.16
CA GLU A 291 9.89 -18.90 19.35
C GLU A 291 8.98 -18.77 18.14
N GLU A 292 8.87 -17.55 17.60
CA GLU A 292 7.98 -17.20 16.52
C GLU A 292 8.48 -15.94 15.80
N LEU A 293 8.60 -15.98 14.47
CA LEU A 293 8.67 -14.76 13.67
C LEU A 293 7.24 -14.35 13.31
N VAL A 294 6.72 -13.40 14.09
CA VAL A 294 5.31 -12.96 14.03
C VAL A 294 4.99 -12.33 12.69
N ASN A 295 5.91 -11.52 12.15
CA ASN A 295 5.77 -10.88 10.84
C ASN A 295 7.08 -10.26 10.39
N LEU A 296 7.11 -9.81 9.14
CA LEU A 296 8.24 -9.08 8.58
C LEU A 296 7.83 -8.04 7.54
N TYR A 297 8.65 -7.01 7.37
CA TYR A 297 8.53 -6.01 6.30
C TYR A 297 9.85 -5.90 5.54
N MET A 298 9.77 -5.48 4.28
CA MET A 298 10.95 -5.20 3.47
C MET A 298 10.67 -3.98 2.59
N ASP A 299 11.66 -3.09 2.52
CA ASP A 299 11.80 -2.15 1.42
C ASP A 299 13.19 -2.28 0.76
N ASP A 300 13.52 -1.33 -0.10
CA ASP A 300 14.77 -1.34 -0.85
C ASP A 300 16.02 -1.23 0.05
N PHE A 301 15.89 -0.77 1.31
CA PHE A 301 17.00 -0.48 2.21
C PHE A 301 17.03 -1.36 3.45
N TYR A 302 15.85 -1.66 4.01
CA TYR A 302 15.72 -2.35 5.28
C TYR A 302 14.74 -3.52 5.24
N ILE A 303 15.07 -4.53 6.04
CA ILE A 303 14.19 -5.64 6.40
C ILE A 303 13.92 -5.53 7.89
N VAL A 304 12.65 -5.51 8.27
CA VAL A 304 12.23 -5.40 9.67
C VAL A 304 11.58 -6.72 10.07
N LEU A 305 12.16 -7.39 11.05
CA LEU A 305 11.68 -8.65 11.60
C LEU A 305 11.00 -8.38 12.93
N PHE A 306 9.77 -8.86 13.11
CA PHE A 306 9.10 -8.87 14.41
C PHE A 306 9.16 -10.29 15.00
N ILE A 307 10.00 -10.44 16.02
CA ILE A 307 10.38 -11.72 16.60
C ILE A 307 9.83 -11.81 18.02
N ARG A 308 9.31 -12.99 18.36
CA ARG A 308 9.00 -13.40 19.72
C ARG A 308 10.01 -14.47 20.12
N SER A 309 10.77 -14.21 21.19
CA SER A 309 11.86 -15.09 21.65
C SER A 309 11.47 -15.84 22.91
N ARG A 310 11.90 -17.11 23.00
CA ARG A 310 11.66 -17.94 24.18
C ARG A 310 12.48 -17.41 25.35
N THR A 311 11.85 -17.27 26.51
CA THR A 311 12.55 -17.03 27.77
C THR A 311 12.52 -18.27 28.64
N ASN A 312 13.64 -18.58 29.31
CA ASN A 312 13.75 -19.79 30.13
C ASN A 312 12.74 -19.84 31.29
N ARG A 313 12.25 -18.67 31.75
CA ARG A 313 11.33 -18.52 32.89
C ARG A 313 10.51 -17.22 32.79
N GLY A 314 9.63 -17.09 31.80
CA GLY A 314 8.77 -15.91 31.64
C GLY A 314 7.86 -15.96 30.42
N PRO A 315 7.01 -14.94 30.20
CA PRO A 315 6.38 -14.75 28.90
C PRO A 315 7.47 -14.49 27.84
N SER A 316 7.18 -14.85 26.61
CA SER A 316 8.08 -14.62 25.47
C SER A 316 8.36 -13.13 25.30
N GLU A 317 9.61 -12.78 25.00
CA GLU A 317 10.00 -11.39 24.77
C GLU A 317 9.72 -11.01 23.32
N GLU A 318 9.03 -9.88 23.12
CA GLU A 318 8.75 -9.31 21.81
C GLU A 318 9.84 -8.32 21.43
N MET A 319 10.45 -8.50 20.26
CA MET A 319 11.57 -7.70 19.78
C MET A 319 11.46 -7.41 18.30
N PHE A 320 11.99 -6.26 17.89
CA PHE A 320 12.17 -5.91 16.49
C PHE A 320 13.65 -5.95 16.14
N GLU A 321 13.97 -6.57 15.02
CA GLU A 321 15.31 -6.56 14.44
C GLU A 321 15.26 -5.90 13.06
N ILE A 322 16.10 -4.89 12.85
CA ILE A 322 16.23 -4.16 11.59
C ILE A 322 17.52 -4.63 10.93
N ARG A 323 17.42 -5.07 9.68
CA ARG A 323 18.54 -5.55 8.86
C ARG A 323 18.67 -4.73 7.59
N SER A 324 19.87 -4.68 7.02
CA SER A 324 20.09 -4.11 5.69
C SER A 324 19.55 -5.05 4.61
N THR A 325 18.74 -4.58 3.66
CA THR A 325 18.28 -5.40 2.52
C THR A 325 19.46 -5.80 1.61
N GLU A 326 20.44 -4.92 1.43
CA GLU A 326 21.59 -5.17 0.53
C GLU A 326 22.54 -6.24 1.09
N THR A 327 22.95 -6.10 2.36
CA THR A 327 23.95 -6.98 2.97
C THR A 327 23.34 -8.10 3.81
N PHE A 328 22.04 -8.02 4.09
CA PHE A 328 21.29 -8.93 4.96
C PHE A 328 21.81 -8.99 6.41
N THR A 329 22.65 -8.04 6.83
CA THR A 329 23.23 -7.97 8.18
C THR A 329 22.31 -7.23 9.16
N PRO A 330 22.29 -7.61 10.46
CA PRO A 330 21.54 -6.88 11.47
C PRO A 330 22.19 -5.52 11.74
N LEU A 331 21.36 -4.47 11.76
CA LEU A 331 21.76 -3.09 12.02
C LEU A 331 21.37 -2.66 13.43
N HIS A 332 20.11 -2.90 13.80
CA HIS A 332 19.55 -2.51 15.09
C HIS A 332 18.65 -3.61 15.61
N SER A 333 18.59 -3.75 16.94
CA SER A 333 17.67 -4.65 17.60
C SER A 333 17.19 -4.01 18.89
N PHE A 334 15.89 -4.07 19.15
CA PHE A 334 15.32 -3.51 20.37
C PHE A 334 14.14 -4.34 20.87
N GLN A 335 14.05 -4.47 22.18
CA GLN A 335 12.95 -5.16 22.86
C GLN A 335 11.78 -4.21 23.10
N VAL A 336 10.57 -4.73 22.97
CA VAL A 336 9.34 -4.01 23.23
C VAL A 336 8.74 -4.52 24.53
N GLN A 337 8.69 -3.64 25.53
CA GLN A 337 7.98 -3.92 26.79
C GLN A 337 6.46 -3.92 26.55
N GLY A 338 5.78 -4.99 26.95
CA GLY A 338 4.34 -5.17 26.79
C GLY A 338 4.00 -6.14 25.65
N VAL A 339 2.74 -6.13 25.23
CA VAL A 339 2.25 -6.92 24.08
C VAL A 339 1.97 -5.98 22.92
N VAL A 340 2.60 -6.20 21.78
CA VAL A 340 2.36 -5.47 20.55
C VAL A 340 0.98 -5.83 20.03
N SER A 341 0.10 -4.83 19.88
CA SER A 341 -1.26 -5.01 19.37
C SER A 341 -1.37 -4.73 17.88
N ALA A 342 -0.57 -3.79 17.36
CA ALA A 342 -0.49 -3.47 15.94
C ALA A 342 0.85 -2.79 15.61
N TYR A 343 1.30 -2.89 14.38
CA TYR A 343 2.52 -2.21 13.91
C TYR A 343 2.48 -2.06 12.39
N HIS A 344 3.25 -1.12 11.89
CA HIS A 344 3.42 -0.91 10.46
C HIS A 344 4.78 -0.29 10.17
N TYR A 345 5.40 -0.73 9.09
CA TYR A 345 6.64 -0.17 8.58
C TYR A 345 6.41 0.46 7.21
N LEU A 346 6.92 1.67 7.01
CA LEU A 346 6.92 2.34 5.71
C LEU A 346 8.13 3.27 5.60
N ASN A 347 8.95 3.09 4.56
CA ASN A 347 10.02 4.00 4.15
C ASN A 347 10.93 4.47 5.29
N GLY A 348 11.43 3.53 6.09
CA GLY A 348 12.34 3.82 7.18
C GLY A 348 11.68 4.20 8.51
N LEU A 349 10.36 4.34 8.57
CA LEU A 349 9.61 4.58 9.80
C LEU A 349 8.86 3.32 10.24
N LEU A 350 8.98 3.00 11.52
CA LEU A 350 8.28 1.89 12.16
C LEU A 350 7.38 2.43 13.27
N VAL A 351 6.07 2.22 13.13
CA VAL A 351 5.09 2.57 14.14
C VAL A 351 4.62 1.31 14.86
N ILE A 352 4.62 1.35 16.18
CA ILE A 352 4.29 0.21 17.05
C ILE A 352 3.24 0.68 18.05
N ALA A 353 2.07 0.04 18.01
CA ALA A 353 1.08 0.10 19.07
C ALA A 353 1.29 -1.09 20.01
N LYS A 354 1.47 -0.80 21.29
CA LYS A 354 1.72 -1.81 22.31
C LYS A 354 0.87 -1.57 23.53
N ARG A 355 0.54 -2.64 24.23
CA ARG A 355 -0.25 -2.60 25.44
C ARG A 355 0.60 -3.04 26.63
N ILE A 356 0.59 -2.21 27.67
CA ILE A 356 1.17 -2.54 28.98
C ILE A 356 0.03 -2.48 29.97
N GLU A 357 -0.29 -3.61 30.59
CA GLU A 357 -1.45 -3.74 31.49
C GLU A 357 -2.76 -3.29 30.79
N ASN A 358 -3.30 -2.13 31.19
CA ASN A 358 -4.52 -1.54 30.64
C ASN A 358 -4.28 -0.25 29.85
N HIS A 359 -3.01 0.11 29.62
CA HIS A 359 -2.61 1.30 28.90
C HIS A 359 -2.08 0.94 27.52
N GLN A 360 -2.53 1.70 26.52
CA GLN A 360 -2.11 1.55 25.13
C GLN A 360 -1.13 2.66 24.77
N PHE A 361 0.03 2.26 24.26
CA PHE A 361 1.06 3.19 23.83
C PHE A 361 1.23 3.11 22.31
N LEU A 362 1.39 4.26 21.67
CA LEU A 362 1.79 4.35 20.28
C LEU A 362 3.20 4.93 20.21
N ARG A 363 4.13 4.20 19.59
CA ARG A 363 5.52 4.60 19.41
C ARG A 363 5.91 4.69 17.96
N VAL A 364 6.73 5.68 17.62
CA VAL A 364 7.38 5.80 16.32
C VAL A 364 8.89 5.62 16.49
N TRP A 365 9.48 4.84 15.60
CA TRP A 365 10.90 4.53 15.54
C TRP A 365 11.45 4.91 14.17
N ASP A 366 12.63 5.53 14.18
CA ASP A 366 13.44 5.69 12.99
C ASP A 366 14.30 4.44 12.83
N THR A 367 14.08 3.70 11.76
CA THR A 367 14.82 2.46 11.51
C THR A 367 16.26 2.70 11.07
N LYS A 368 16.60 3.90 10.58
CA LYS A 368 17.97 4.26 10.23
C LYS A 368 18.83 4.44 11.47
N THR A 369 18.32 5.15 12.48
CA THR A 369 19.03 5.42 13.73
C THR A 369 18.78 4.36 14.81
N GLY A 370 17.69 3.60 14.71
CA GLY A 370 17.28 2.62 15.71
C GLY A 370 16.69 3.26 16.98
N VAL A 371 16.33 4.55 16.92
CA VAL A 371 15.87 5.33 18.08
C VAL A 371 14.36 5.55 18.03
N SER A 372 13.72 5.48 19.20
CA SER A 372 12.32 5.88 19.35
C SER A 372 12.22 7.40 19.33
N ILE A 373 11.50 7.92 18.33
CA ILE A 373 11.33 9.35 18.08
C ILE A 373 10.18 9.91 18.92
N TRP A 374 9.13 9.12 19.07
CA TRP A 374 7.87 9.56 19.66
C TRP A 374 7.18 8.44 20.42
N ASN A 375 6.49 8.80 21.51
CA ASN A 375 5.74 7.87 22.36
C ASN A 375 4.58 8.62 23.03
N VAL A 376 3.35 8.15 22.84
CA VAL A 376 2.14 8.67 23.49
C VAL A 376 1.42 7.56 24.25
N ASP A 377 0.82 7.90 25.39
CA ASP A 377 -0.14 7.06 26.09
C ASP A 377 -1.56 7.43 25.62
N LEU A 378 -2.30 6.44 25.12
CA LEU A 378 -3.66 6.56 24.62
C LEU A 378 -4.69 6.05 25.65
N ASP A 379 -4.26 5.91 26.90
CA ASP A 379 -5.05 5.41 28.02
C ASP A 379 -5.68 4.04 27.68
N LYS A 380 -7.01 3.93 27.77
CA LYS A 380 -7.75 2.66 27.69
C LYS A 380 -8.15 2.26 26.28
N GLU A 381 -7.71 2.99 25.26
CA GLU A 381 -8.05 2.65 23.89
C GLU A 381 -7.34 1.37 23.45
N LYS A 382 -8.05 0.46 22.76
CA LYS A 382 -7.43 -0.75 22.23
C LYS A 382 -7.27 -0.65 20.72
N ILE A 383 -6.05 -0.42 20.26
CA ILE A 383 -5.73 -0.39 18.83
C ILE A 383 -5.70 -1.83 18.29
N VAL A 384 -6.48 -2.07 17.23
CA VAL A 384 -6.57 -3.34 16.51
C VAL A 384 -5.63 -3.36 15.31
N ASP A 385 -5.54 -2.27 14.55
CA ASP A 385 -4.58 -2.13 13.44
C ASP A 385 -4.17 -0.68 13.26
N LEU A 386 -3.06 -0.44 12.58
CA LEU A 386 -2.57 0.89 12.24
C LEU A 386 -1.80 0.89 10.92
N ARG A 387 -1.79 2.01 10.21
CA ARG A 387 -1.00 2.21 9.00
C ARG A 387 -0.37 3.60 8.97
N ILE A 388 0.83 3.65 8.42
CA ILE A 388 1.48 4.91 8.00
C ILE A 388 0.98 5.17 6.58
N ILE A 389 0.47 6.36 6.33
CA ILE A 389 -0.04 6.78 5.04
C ILE A 389 0.89 7.85 4.49
N SER A 390 1.68 7.45 3.49
CA SER A 390 2.66 8.33 2.84
C SER A 390 3.64 8.93 3.85
N ASP A 391 3.96 10.22 3.69
CA ASP A 391 4.73 11.04 4.62
C ASP A 391 3.86 11.96 5.50
N LYS A 392 2.52 11.81 5.45
CA LYS A 392 1.58 12.76 6.07
C LYS A 392 0.90 12.26 7.33
N TYR A 393 0.45 11.00 7.37
CA TYR A 393 -0.46 10.57 8.44
C TYR A 393 -0.10 9.21 9.03
N ILE A 394 -0.47 9.02 10.30
CA ILE A 394 -0.67 7.70 10.89
C ILE A 394 -2.17 7.54 11.12
N VAL A 395 -2.74 6.43 10.68
CA VAL A 395 -4.13 6.07 10.91
C VAL A 395 -4.18 4.82 11.77
N SER A 396 -4.94 4.86 12.87
CA SER A 396 -5.17 3.71 13.74
C SER A 396 -6.66 3.39 13.82
N VAL A 397 -7.01 2.12 13.92
CA VAL A 397 -8.38 1.65 14.16
C VAL A 397 -8.47 0.97 15.51
N ASN A 398 -9.49 1.29 16.31
CA ASN A 398 -9.72 0.65 17.60
C ASN A 398 -10.73 -0.52 17.51
N ASP A 399 -10.96 -1.20 18.62
CA ASP A 399 -11.88 -2.33 18.73
C ASP A 399 -13.37 -1.94 18.74
N HIS A 400 -13.68 -0.67 18.50
CA HIS A 400 -15.03 -0.19 18.21
C HIS A 400 -15.20 0.19 16.73
N GLY A 401 -14.16 0.10 15.90
CA GLY A 401 -14.18 0.52 14.51
C GLY A 401 -14.08 2.04 14.32
N GLU A 402 -13.68 2.77 15.36
CA GLU A 402 -13.35 4.19 15.26
C GLU A 402 -11.91 4.35 14.75
N LEU A 403 -11.75 5.22 13.77
CA LEU A 403 -10.47 5.53 13.16
C LEU A 403 -9.93 6.84 13.75
N LYS A 404 -8.65 6.86 14.11
CA LYS A 404 -7.96 8.09 14.52
C LYS A 404 -6.86 8.41 13.54
N GLN A 405 -6.82 9.67 13.13
CA GLN A 405 -5.81 10.21 12.23
C GLN A 405 -4.86 11.11 13.02
N TRP A 406 -3.58 10.84 12.88
CA TRP A 406 -2.49 11.57 13.51
C TRP A 406 -1.63 12.22 12.43
N ASP A 407 -1.25 13.48 12.63
CA ASP A 407 -0.31 14.17 11.75
C ASP A 407 1.11 13.65 11.97
N LEU A 408 1.69 13.06 10.93
CA LEU A 408 3.04 12.49 11.01
C LEU A 408 4.10 13.59 11.17
N HIS A 409 3.91 14.78 10.58
CA HIS A 409 4.87 15.86 10.73
C HIS A 409 4.97 16.33 12.19
N THR A 410 3.82 16.51 12.83
CA THR A 410 3.75 16.82 14.27
C THR A 410 4.32 15.68 15.13
N VAL A 411 4.07 14.41 14.79
CA VAL A 411 4.65 13.25 15.51
C VAL A 411 6.17 13.24 15.44
N LEU A 412 6.75 13.66 14.32
CA LEU A 412 8.19 13.72 14.13
C LEU A 412 8.83 15.00 14.70
N ASP A 413 8.03 16.01 15.04
CA ASP A 413 8.51 17.22 15.69
C ASP A 413 8.54 17.07 17.21
N HIS A 414 9.75 16.92 17.76
CA HIS A 414 9.98 16.80 19.20
C HIS A 414 9.54 18.03 20.01
N ALA A 415 9.25 19.17 19.37
CA ALA A 415 8.81 20.38 20.04
C ALA A 415 7.30 20.39 20.38
N VAL A 416 6.50 19.53 19.73
CA VAL A 416 5.05 19.56 19.87
C VAL A 416 4.57 18.49 20.85
N PRO A 417 3.69 18.83 21.80
CA PRO A 417 3.06 17.84 22.68
C PRO A 417 2.32 16.75 21.90
N ALA A 418 2.44 15.50 22.35
CA ALA A 418 1.92 14.33 21.65
C ALA A 418 0.39 14.32 21.48
N ASP A 419 -0.34 15.02 22.34
CA ASP A 419 -1.80 15.20 22.27
C ASP A 419 -2.24 16.13 21.14
N GLN A 420 -1.35 17.00 20.63
CA GLN A 420 -1.64 17.90 19.51
C GLN A 420 -1.46 17.22 18.14
N ALA A 421 -0.84 16.04 18.10
CA ALA A 421 -0.68 15.27 16.87
C ALA A 421 -2.01 14.64 16.39
N LEU A 422 -2.99 14.47 17.28
CA LEU A 422 -4.30 13.93 16.91
C LEU A 422 -5.08 14.99 16.11
N LEU A 423 -5.28 14.74 14.82
CA LEU A 423 -6.06 15.62 13.96
C LEU A 423 -7.55 15.39 14.18
N HIS A 424 -8.01 14.17 13.89
CA HIS A 424 -9.43 13.85 13.88
C HIS A 424 -9.70 12.40 14.30
N SER A 425 -10.87 12.22 14.92
CA SER A 425 -11.51 10.91 15.02
C SER A 425 -12.58 10.80 13.94
N ILE A 426 -12.46 9.78 13.11
CA ILE A 426 -13.44 9.34 12.14
C ILE A 426 -14.34 8.32 12.86
N GLY A 427 -15.56 8.76 13.15
CA GLY A 427 -16.49 8.01 13.98
C GLY A 427 -16.85 6.63 13.44
N SER A 428 -17.19 5.72 14.36
CA SER A 428 -17.64 4.37 14.03
C SER A 428 -19.04 4.39 13.39
N SER A 429 -19.13 4.17 12.09
CA SER A 429 -20.39 3.84 11.42
C SER A 429 -20.81 2.41 11.77
N LYS A 430 -22.08 2.05 11.48
CA LYS A 430 -22.54 0.66 11.66
C LYS A 430 -21.67 -0.33 10.89
N ASN A 431 -21.20 0.02 9.70
CA ASN A 431 -20.36 -0.88 8.90
C ASN A 431 -18.92 -0.93 9.46
N LEU A 432 -18.40 0.18 9.98
CA LEU A 432 -17.07 0.23 10.60
C LEU A 432 -17.01 -0.58 11.90
N SER A 433 -18.04 -0.50 12.75
CA SER A 433 -18.15 -1.33 13.96
C SER A 433 -18.24 -2.83 13.66
N THR A 434 -18.69 -3.20 12.44
CA THR A 434 -18.70 -4.61 12.02
C THR A 434 -17.36 -5.08 11.46
N CYS A 435 -16.41 -4.17 11.23
CA CYS A 435 -15.04 -4.54 10.81
C CYS A 435 -14.14 -4.92 12.00
N VAL A 436 -14.65 -4.91 13.23
CA VAL A 436 -13.89 -5.10 14.47
C VAL A 436 -13.27 -6.51 14.52
N GLY A 437 -11.96 -6.57 14.30
CA GLY A 437 -11.16 -7.79 14.41
C GLY A 437 -10.47 -8.25 13.13
N GLY A 438 -10.62 -7.53 12.01
CA GLY A 438 -9.74 -7.72 10.85
C GLY A 438 -8.67 -6.62 10.77
N GLY A 439 -8.09 -6.46 9.58
CA GLY A 439 -7.00 -5.52 9.34
C GLY A 439 -7.39 -4.33 8.46
N MET A 440 -6.39 -3.50 8.20
CA MET A 440 -6.49 -2.28 7.42
C MET A 440 -5.44 -2.29 6.32
N VAL A 441 -5.82 -1.87 5.12
CA VAL A 441 -4.88 -1.45 4.07
C VAL A 441 -5.26 -0.05 3.64
N ALA A 442 -4.28 0.85 3.51
CA ALA A 442 -4.55 2.26 3.30
C ALA A 442 -3.42 2.94 2.53
N ASP A 443 -3.77 4.01 1.82
CA ASP A 443 -2.85 4.99 1.27
C ASP A 443 -3.49 6.39 1.26
N GLU A 444 -2.92 7.33 0.50
CA GLU A 444 -3.37 8.73 0.47
C GLU A 444 -4.79 8.93 -0.06
N TYR A 445 -5.39 7.95 -0.73
CA TYR A 445 -6.67 8.10 -1.42
C TYR A 445 -7.78 7.30 -0.76
N GLN A 446 -7.46 6.15 -0.17
CA GLN A 446 -8.46 5.21 0.31
C GLN A 446 -7.97 4.46 1.54
N VAL A 447 -8.88 4.26 2.48
CA VAL A 447 -8.70 3.36 3.63
C VAL A 447 -9.66 2.19 3.45
N VAL A 448 -9.14 0.98 3.36
CA VAL A 448 -9.94 -0.24 3.24
C VAL A 448 -9.80 -1.04 4.53
N LEU A 449 -10.94 -1.22 5.20
CA LEU A 449 -11.07 -2.03 6.39
C LEU A 449 -11.73 -3.34 6.03
N PHE A 450 -11.19 -4.43 6.56
CA PHE A 450 -11.83 -5.73 6.51
C PHE A 450 -11.99 -6.23 7.94
N GLY A 451 -13.08 -6.93 8.22
CA GLY A 451 -13.30 -7.50 9.53
C GLY A 451 -13.90 -8.87 9.51
N PHE A 452 -13.61 -9.60 10.59
CA PHE A 452 -14.20 -10.87 10.91
C PHE A 452 -15.15 -10.66 12.10
N PHE A 453 -16.38 -11.16 11.99
CA PHE A 453 -17.28 -11.15 13.14
C PHE A 453 -16.76 -12.13 14.19
N ARG A 454 -16.34 -11.62 15.37
CA ARG A 454 -16.01 -12.48 16.51
C ARG A 454 -17.26 -13.23 16.99
N THR A 455 -17.25 -14.54 16.79
CA THR A 455 -17.78 -15.59 17.69
C THR A 455 -19.14 -15.33 18.37
N ALA A 456 -20.19 -15.68 17.64
CA ALA A 456 -21.25 -16.63 18.00
C ALA A 456 -22.41 -16.26 17.08
N PRO A 457 -22.86 -17.14 16.17
CA PRO A 457 -24.03 -16.82 15.37
C PRO A 457 -25.16 -16.46 16.33
N ILE A 458 -25.62 -15.21 16.29
CA ILE A 458 -26.92 -14.88 16.88
C ILE A 458 -27.88 -15.86 16.20
N LYS A 459 -28.47 -16.78 16.98
CA LYS A 459 -29.31 -17.86 16.44
C LYS A 459 -30.29 -17.28 15.42
N GLY A 460 -30.06 -17.55 14.13
CA GLY A 460 -30.92 -17.09 13.03
C GLY A 460 -30.35 -16.03 12.09
N GLN A 461 -29.14 -15.46 12.31
CA GLN A 461 -28.48 -14.56 11.36
C GLN A 461 -27.18 -15.18 10.82
N LYS A 462 -27.10 -15.37 9.48
CA LYS A 462 -25.83 -15.63 8.79
C LYS A 462 -25.07 -14.31 8.72
N GLU A 463 -24.00 -14.16 9.50
CA GLU A 463 -23.11 -13.00 9.43
C GLU A 463 -21.98 -13.29 8.43
N PHE A 464 -21.73 -12.34 7.54
CA PHE A 464 -20.81 -12.47 6.42
C PHE A 464 -19.69 -11.43 6.57
N PRO A 465 -18.42 -11.79 6.33
CA PRO A 465 -17.34 -10.81 6.36
C PRO A 465 -17.65 -9.63 5.45
N ILE A 466 -17.24 -8.45 5.91
CA ILE A 466 -17.51 -7.18 5.27
C ILE A 466 -16.20 -6.46 4.99
N ILE A 467 -16.11 -5.91 3.78
CA ILE A 467 -15.04 -5.00 3.39
C ILE A 467 -15.66 -3.64 3.20
N VAL A 468 -15.14 -2.66 3.92
CA VAL A 468 -15.57 -1.27 3.88
C VAL A 468 -14.41 -0.44 3.34
N SER A 469 -14.67 0.27 2.25
CA SER A 469 -13.78 1.26 1.68
C SER A 469 -14.22 2.64 2.12
N LEU A 470 -13.28 3.44 2.60
CA LEU A 470 -13.44 4.87 2.83
C LEU A 470 -12.64 5.60 1.74
N ASP A 471 -13.35 6.24 0.82
CA ASP A 471 -12.76 7.01 -0.27
C ASP A 471 -12.69 8.49 0.10
N PHE A 472 -11.48 9.06 0.09
CA PHE A 472 -11.20 10.46 0.40
C PHE A 472 -11.17 11.35 -0.85
N MET A 473 -11.38 10.81 -2.06
CA MET A 473 -11.49 11.55 -3.32
C MET A 473 -12.88 12.12 -3.61
N LYS A 474 -13.74 12.18 -2.59
CA LYS A 474 -15.15 12.61 -2.67
C LYS A 474 -15.40 13.78 -3.62
N GLY A 475 -16.38 13.63 -4.52
CA GLY A 475 -16.91 14.71 -5.35
C GLY A 475 -16.51 14.70 -6.83
N GLN A 476 -15.65 13.78 -7.27
CA GLN A 476 -15.30 13.61 -8.69
C GLN A 476 -16.11 12.46 -9.31
N ASN A 477 -17.41 12.72 -9.52
CA ASN A 477 -18.41 11.91 -10.24
C ASN A 477 -18.05 10.44 -10.51
N ARG A 478 -18.61 9.53 -9.71
CA ARG A 478 -18.97 8.19 -10.19
C ARG A 478 -20.48 8.06 -10.29
N VAL A 479 -20.92 7.72 -11.50
CA VAL A 479 -22.26 7.24 -11.80
C VAL A 479 -22.52 6.04 -10.89
N LYS A 480 -23.58 6.15 -10.09
CA LYS A 480 -24.12 5.08 -9.27
C LYS A 480 -24.38 3.86 -10.15
N ARG A 481 -23.66 2.76 -9.92
CA ARG A 481 -24.23 1.43 -10.14
C ARG A 481 -24.13 0.68 -8.82
N PRO A 482 -25.24 0.13 -8.31
CA PRO A 482 -25.17 -0.80 -7.19
C PRO A 482 -24.29 -1.98 -7.64
N LEU A 483 -23.35 -2.38 -6.79
CA LEU A 483 -22.62 -3.64 -6.94
C LEU A 483 -23.62 -4.76 -7.23
N PRO A 484 -23.34 -5.67 -8.18
CA PRO A 484 -24.13 -6.88 -8.30
C PRO A 484 -24.06 -7.60 -6.96
N GLN A 485 -25.24 -7.85 -6.36
CA GLN A 485 -25.35 -8.74 -5.22
C GLN A 485 -24.83 -10.11 -5.68
N LEU A 486 -23.62 -10.46 -5.27
CA LEU A 486 -23.14 -11.84 -5.37
C LEU A 486 -23.96 -12.64 -4.36
N TYR A 487 -24.90 -13.43 -4.89
CA TYR A 487 -25.83 -14.27 -4.13
C TYR A 487 -25.15 -15.47 -3.47
#